data_AF-A0A223HF80-F1
#
_entry.id   AF-A0A223HF80-F1
#
_cell.length_a   1.000
_cell.length_b   1.000
_cell.length_c   1.000
_cell.angle_alpha   90.00
_cell.angle_beta   90.00
_cell.angle_gamma   90.00
#
_symmetry.space_group_name_H-M   'P 1'
#
loop_
_entity.id
_entity.type
_entity.pdbx_description
1 polymer ?
#
loop_
_entity_poly.entity_id
_entity_poly.type
_entity_poly.pdbx_seq_one_letter_code
_entity_poly.pdbx_strand_id
1 'polypeptide(L)'
;GATTMNALTTGQWDITQLTTQPALTMLTLALMMKLGIAPLHAWLPEVMQGTSTKMALILATWQKLAPLAMLFMMSHLLHTPTILTLALLSTLIGGWGGLNQTQLRKLMAFSSIAHLGWVTSMLTLNNHLDIATLGLYISMTTTMFSTMLPTDMKSLKDTTTTWPAMPPTMLTILLTLISLG
;
A
#
# COMPACT_ATOMS: atom_id res chain seq x y z
N GLY A 1 22.13 10.99 1.04
CA GLY A 1 21.25 9.81 1.22
C GLY A 1 21.40 9.25 2.62
N ALA A 2 20.47 8.41 3.10
CA ALA A 2 20.52 7.93 4.48
C ALA A 2 21.81 7.15 4.76
N THR A 3 22.20 6.31 3.81
CA THR A 3 23.46 5.56 3.82
C THR A 3 24.69 6.45 3.84
N THR A 4 24.71 7.54 3.06
CA THR A 4 25.87 8.45 3.04
C THR A 4 26.00 9.19 4.38
N MET A 5 24.88 9.58 5.00
CA MET A 5 24.90 10.24 6.30
C MET A 5 25.35 9.28 7.41
N ASN A 6 24.91 8.03 7.37
CA ASN A 6 25.39 6.98 8.27
C ASN A 6 26.90 6.73 8.07
N ALA A 7 27.34 6.53 6.83
CA ALA A 7 28.73 6.27 6.49
C ALA A 7 29.66 7.43 6.88
N LEU A 8 29.22 8.68 6.78
CA LEU A 8 29.97 9.84 7.25
C LEU A 8 30.21 9.81 8.77
N THR A 9 29.29 9.23 9.54
CA THR A 9 29.36 9.18 10.99
C THR A 9 30.01 7.90 11.55
N THR A 10 29.81 6.76 10.88
CA THR A 10 30.21 5.44 11.40
C THR A 10 31.18 4.69 10.50
N GLY A 11 31.47 5.20 9.29
CA GLY A 11 32.27 4.50 8.28
C GLY A 11 31.60 3.27 7.67
N GLN A 12 30.38 2.95 8.09
CA GLN A 12 29.63 1.76 7.67
C GLN A 12 28.63 2.12 6.56
N TRP A 13 28.66 1.35 5.47
CA TRP A 13 27.74 1.48 4.34
C TRP A 13 26.54 0.53 4.42
N ASP A 14 26.53 -0.36 5.42
CA ASP A 14 25.48 -1.35 5.58
C ASP A 14 24.16 -0.69 5.99
N ILE A 15 23.11 -0.96 5.20
CA ILE A 15 21.77 -0.42 5.40
C ILE A 15 21.09 -1.08 6.61
N THR A 16 21.48 -2.33 6.94
CA THR A 16 20.94 -3.04 8.10
C THR A 16 21.49 -2.52 9.42
N GLN A 17 22.58 -1.73 9.38
CA GLN A 17 23.26 -1.15 10.53
C GLN A 17 23.18 0.39 10.53
N LEU A 18 21.98 0.92 10.27
CA LEU A 18 21.71 2.35 10.38
C LEU A 18 21.61 2.74 11.86
N THR A 19 22.71 3.28 12.39
CA THR A 19 22.87 3.58 13.83
C THR A 19 22.57 5.03 14.18
N THR A 20 22.56 5.94 13.19
CA THR A 20 22.25 7.35 13.42
C THR A 20 20.77 7.68 13.22
N GLN A 21 20.17 8.30 14.24
CA GLN A 21 18.75 8.68 14.25
C GLN A 21 18.32 9.53 13.03
N PRO A 22 19.11 10.53 12.57
CA PRO A 22 18.75 11.30 11.38
C PRO A 22 18.74 10.44 10.10
N ALA A 23 19.63 9.44 9.99
CA ALA A 23 19.69 8.60 8.81
C ALA A 23 18.52 7.61 8.76
N LEU A 24 18.16 7.04 9.92
CA LEU A 24 17.01 6.16 10.05
C LEU A 24 15.69 6.88 9.77
N THR A 25 15.48 8.06 10.36
CA THR A 25 14.28 8.87 10.10
C THR A 25 14.15 9.26 8.62
N MET A 26 15.25 9.66 7.97
CA MET A 26 15.22 9.97 6.55
C MET A 26 14.92 8.75 5.68
N LEU A 27 15.49 7.58 5.99
CA LEU A 27 15.19 6.34 5.24
C LEU A 27 13.74 5.90 5.43
N THR A 28 13.24 5.93 6.66
CA THR A 28 11.84 5.56 6.96
C THR A 28 10.87 6.47 6.21
N LEU A 29 11.06 7.80 6.24
CA LEU A 29 10.23 8.73 5.46
C LEU A 29 10.30 8.47 3.95
N ALA A 30 11.49 8.15 3.42
CA ALA A 30 11.65 7.82 2.00
C ALA A 30 10.90 6.52 1.61
N LEU A 31 10.94 5.50 2.47
CA LEU A 31 10.20 4.25 2.26
C LEU A 31 8.68 4.47 2.39
N MET A 32 8.24 5.27 3.37
CA MET A 32 6.83 5.64 3.55
C MET A 32 6.28 6.40 2.33
N MET A 33 7.04 7.33 1.78
CA MET A 33 6.70 8.01 0.52
C MET A 33 6.53 7.01 -0.63
N LYS A 34 7.49 6.08 -0.78
CA LYS A 34 7.46 5.08 -1.85
C LYS A 34 6.30 4.08 -1.72
N LEU A 35 5.85 3.80 -0.50
CA LEU A 35 4.67 2.98 -0.23
C LEU A 35 3.34 3.73 -0.42
N GLY A 36 3.37 5.06 -0.37
CA GLY A 36 2.18 5.91 -0.43
C GLY A 36 1.47 6.01 0.92
N ILE A 37 2.22 5.93 2.03
CA ILE A 37 1.65 6.01 3.39
C ILE A 37 1.44 7.48 3.77
N ALA A 38 0.33 7.77 4.45
CA ALA A 38 0.03 9.12 4.91
C ALA A 38 1.13 9.69 5.82
N PRO A 39 1.45 10.99 5.73
CA PRO A 39 0.78 12.01 4.91
C PRO A 39 1.21 11.99 3.42
N LEU A 40 2.21 11.20 3.06
CA LEU A 40 2.87 11.16 1.75
C LEU A 40 2.16 10.23 0.74
N HIS A 41 0.83 10.30 0.68
CA HIS A 41 -0.03 9.35 -0.04
C HIS A 41 -0.65 9.92 -1.34
N ALA A 42 -0.67 11.25 -1.49
CA ALA A 42 -1.45 11.93 -2.53
C ALA A 42 -1.07 11.55 -3.98
N TRP A 43 0.17 11.10 -4.20
CA TRP A 43 0.62 10.67 -5.53
C TRP A 43 -0.05 9.36 -5.98
N LEU A 44 -0.39 8.45 -5.04
CA LEU A 44 -0.84 7.10 -5.38
C LEU A 44 -2.21 7.11 -6.10
N PRO A 45 -3.26 7.80 -5.61
CA PRO A 45 -4.55 7.86 -6.31
C PRO A 45 -4.48 8.50 -7.70
N GLU A 46 -3.66 9.52 -7.88
CA GLU A 46 -3.52 10.21 -9.17
C GLU A 46 -2.80 9.34 -10.20
N VAL A 47 -1.68 8.70 -9.80
CA VAL A 47 -0.92 7.82 -10.69
C VAL A 47 -1.71 6.56 -11.05
N MET A 48 -2.42 5.94 -10.11
CA MET A 48 -3.25 4.78 -10.40
C MET A 48 -4.42 5.11 -11.35
N GLN A 49 -5.00 6.32 -11.26
CA GLN A 49 -6.04 6.75 -12.20
C GLN A 49 -5.49 7.09 -13.58
N GLY A 50 -4.30 7.70 -13.66
CA GLY A 50 -3.68 8.13 -14.91
C GLY A 50 -3.03 7.02 -15.74
N THR A 51 -2.80 5.84 -15.15
CA THR A 51 -2.14 4.69 -15.81
C THR A 51 -3.13 3.60 -16.23
N SER A 52 -2.70 2.65 -17.07
CA SER A 52 -3.54 1.51 -17.47
C SER A 52 -3.86 0.59 -16.27
N THR A 53 -4.95 -0.16 -16.34
CA THR A 53 -5.36 -1.11 -15.28
C THR A 53 -4.28 -2.14 -14.96
N LYS A 54 -3.53 -2.61 -15.98
CA LYS A 54 -2.36 -3.50 -15.81
C LYS A 54 -1.25 -2.83 -15.01
N MET A 55 -0.92 -1.56 -15.30
CA MET A 55 0.11 -0.82 -14.58
C MET A 55 -0.34 -0.48 -13.15
N ALA A 56 -1.62 -0.15 -12.97
CA ALA A 56 -2.19 0.06 -11.64
C ALA A 56 -2.08 -1.20 -10.76
N LEU A 57 -2.29 -2.40 -11.33
CA LEU A 57 -2.06 -3.66 -10.61
C LEU A 57 -0.60 -3.83 -10.18
N ILE A 58 0.36 -3.58 -11.08
CA ILE A 58 1.80 -3.68 -10.77
C ILE A 58 2.20 -2.67 -9.68
N LEU A 59 1.68 -1.44 -9.75
CA LEU A 59 1.88 -0.40 -8.73
C LEU A 59 1.29 -0.81 -7.38
N ALA A 60 0.11 -1.42 -7.38
CA ALA A 60 -0.59 -1.83 -6.17
C ALA A 60 0.01 -3.09 -5.51
N THR A 61 0.83 -3.86 -6.20
CA THR A 61 1.36 -5.15 -5.72
C THR A 61 2.89 -5.17 -5.71
N TRP A 62 3.49 -5.27 -6.89
CA TRP A 62 4.92 -5.50 -7.06
C TRP A 62 5.77 -4.37 -6.50
N GLN A 63 5.38 -3.11 -6.72
CA GLN A 63 6.15 -1.95 -6.25
C GLN A 63 6.16 -1.79 -4.72
N LYS A 64 5.26 -2.48 -4.00
CA LYS A 64 5.19 -2.44 -2.53
C LYS A 64 6.11 -3.46 -1.86
N LEU A 65 6.47 -4.54 -2.56
CA LEU A 65 7.26 -5.63 -1.99
C LEU A 65 8.66 -5.19 -1.54
N ALA A 66 9.40 -4.50 -2.42
CA ALA A 66 10.78 -4.12 -2.10
C ALA A 66 10.88 -3.11 -0.93
N PRO A 67 10.07 -2.03 -0.87
CA PRO A 67 10.10 -1.12 0.27
C PRO A 67 9.65 -1.78 1.58
N LEU A 68 8.64 -2.66 1.56
CA LEU A 68 8.21 -3.41 2.74
C LEU A 68 9.28 -4.39 3.23
N ALA A 69 9.94 -5.12 2.32
CA ALA A 69 11.04 -6.01 2.69
C ALA A 69 12.19 -5.26 3.39
N MET A 70 12.50 -4.05 2.92
CA MET A 70 13.48 -3.18 3.58
C MET A 70 13.03 -2.75 4.98
N LEU A 71 11.77 -2.32 5.14
CA LEU A 71 11.24 -1.99 6.47
C LEU A 71 11.26 -3.20 7.41
N PHE A 72 10.94 -4.39 6.89
CA PHE A 72 10.97 -5.64 7.65
C PHE A 72 12.37 -5.96 8.18
N MET A 73 13.40 -5.88 7.33
CA MET A 73 14.80 -6.08 7.73
C MET A 73 15.26 -5.08 8.80
N MET A 74 14.67 -3.88 8.80
CA MET A 74 15.00 -2.80 9.72
C MET A 74 14.04 -2.67 10.90
N SER A 75 13.07 -3.58 11.05
CA SER A 75 11.96 -3.49 12.01
C SER A 75 12.42 -3.21 13.45
N HIS A 76 13.52 -3.83 13.88
CA HIS A 76 14.10 -3.66 15.22
C HIS A 76 14.71 -2.27 15.47
N LEU A 77 15.02 -1.51 14.42
CA LEU A 77 15.61 -0.17 14.52
C LEU A 77 14.54 0.93 14.46
N LEU A 78 13.30 0.60 14.09
CA LEU A 78 12.23 1.58 13.89
C LEU A 78 11.70 2.14 15.22
N HIS A 79 11.35 3.42 15.20
CA HIS A 79 10.70 4.05 16.34
C HIS A 79 9.18 3.75 16.33
N THR A 80 8.77 2.75 17.10
CA THR A 80 7.40 2.23 17.18
C THR A 80 6.29 3.29 17.24
N PRO A 81 6.32 4.33 18.12
CA PRO A 81 5.22 5.28 18.18
C PRO A 81 5.06 6.08 16.88
N THR A 82 6.16 6.42 16.19
CA THR A 82 6.06 7.12 14.90
C THR A 82 5.44 6.24 13.82
N ILE A 83 5.82 4.97 13.74
CA ILE A 83 5.23 4.03 12.78
C ILE A 83 3.72 3.87 13.06
N LEU A 84 3.33 3.70 14.32
CA LEU A 84 1.92 3.59 14.71
C LEU A 84 1.12 4.85 14.36
N THR A 85 1.68 6.05 14.57
CA THR A 85 0.99 7.30 14.18
C THR A 85 0.78 7.41 12.67
N LEU A 86 1.77 7.01 11.86
CA LEU A 86 1.66 7.01 10.40
C LEU A 86 0.68 5.93 9.91
N ALA A 87 0.69 4.77 10.56
CA ALA A 87 -0.26 3.68 10.32
C ALA A 87 -1.71 4.13 10.59
N LEU A 88 -1.97 4.76 11.74
CA LEU A 88 -3.30 5.29 12.07
C LEU A 88 -3.75 6.39 11.11
N LEU A 89 -2.83 7.29 10.73
CA LEU A 89 -3.15 8.35 9.78
C LEU A 89 -3.51 7.77 8.41
N SER A 90 -2.80 6.73 7.95
CA SER A 90 -3.05 6.09 6.66
C SER A 90 -4.33 5.27 6.65
N THR A 91 -4.68 4.56 7.73
CA THR A 91 -5.98 3.88 7.83
C THR A 91 -7.14 4.87 7.77
N LEU A 92 -7.05 5.99 8.51
CA LEU A 92 -8.10 7.02 8.52
C LEU A 92 -8.24 7.71 7.15
N ILE A 93 -7.13 8.13 6.55
CA ILE A 93 -7.16 8.82 5.26
C ILE A 93 -7.56 7.88 4.13
N GLY A 94 -7.11 6.62 4.16
CA GLY A 94 -7.55 5.60 3.20
C GLY A 94 -9.05 5.36 3.29
N GLY A 95 -9.59 5.21 4.51
CA GLY A 95 -11.03 5.05 4.73
C GLY A 95 -11.83 6.26 4.24
N TRP A 96 -11.50 7.46 4.72
CA TRP A 96 -12.25 8.67 4.38
C TRP A 96 -12.12 9.04 2.90
N GLY A 97 -10.90 8.92 2.36
CA GLY A 97 -10.60 9.23 0.97
C GLY A 97 -11.30 8.29 -0.02
N GLY A 98 -11.48 7.02 0.35
CA GLY A 98 -12.16 6.01 -0.45
C GLY A 98 -13.68 6.23 -0.57
N LEU A 99 -14.33 6.70 0.49
CA LEU A 99 -15.79 6.93 0.52
C LEU A 99 -16.26 7.92 -0.55
N ASN A 100 -15.41 8.88 -0.94
CA ASN A 100 -15.76 9.91 -1.91
C ASN A 100 -15.27 9.62 -3.34
N GLN A 101 -14.96 8.36 -3.68
CA GLN A 101 -14.50 8.00 -5.03
C GLN A 101 -15.53 7.18 -5.79
N THR A 102 -15.80 7.60 -7.02
CA THR A 102 -16.62 6.83 -8.00
C THR A 102 -15.76 6.03 -8.99
N GLN A 103 -14.47 6.37 -9.08
CA GLN A 103 -13.50 5.72 -9.96
C GLN A 103 -12.87 4.52 -9.24
N LEU A 104 -12.98 3.33 -9.83
CA LEU A 104 -12.53 2.08 -9.20
C LEU A 104 -11.03 2.10 -8.91
N ARG A 105 -10.20 2.68 -9.79
CA ARG A 105 -8.75 2.75 -9.58
C ARG A 105 -8.35 3.68 -8.44
N LYS A 106 -9.06 4.81 -8.25
CA LYS A 106 -8.85 5.69 -7.08
C LYS A 106 -9.33 5.02 -5.81
N LEU A 107 -10.48 4.34 -5.85
CA LEU A 107 -10.98 3.57 -4.72
C LEU A 107 -9.96 2.50 -4.29
N MET A 108 -9.34 1.80 -5.24
CA MET A 108 -8.26 0.85 -4.94
C MET A 108 -6.98 1.48 -4.42
N ALA A 109 -6.66 2.70 -4.84
CA ALA A 109 -5.53 3.43 -4.29
C ALA A 109 -5.78 3.75 -2.81
N PHE A 110 -6.98 4.20 -2.44
CA PHE A 110 -7.33 4.49 -1.06
C PHE A 110 -7.45 3.23 -0.19
N SER A 111 -7.98 2.12 -0.72
CA SER A 111 -7.94 0.84 -0.01
C SER A 111 -6.50 0.38 0.22
N SER A 112 -5.62 0.57 -0.77
CA SER A 112 -4.18 0.29 -0.62
C SER A 112 -3.52 1.13 0.48
N ILE A 113 -3.85 2.42 0.59
CA ILE A 113 -3.35 3.30 1.65
C ILE A 113 -3.81 2.79 3.02
N ALA A 114 -5.08 2.38 3.15
CA ALA A 114 -5.62 1.85 4.40
C ALA A 114 -4.97 0.52 4.80
N HIS A 115 -4.89 -0.44 3.87
CA HIS A 115 -4.29 -1.75 4.13
C HIS A 115 -2.80 -1.65 4.46
N LEU A 116 -2.06 -0.76 3.80
CA LEU A 116 -0.66 -0.52 4.18
C LEU A 116 -0.51 0.11 5.56
N GLY A 117 -1.48 0.89 6.03
CA GLY A 117 -1.53 1.34 7.41
C GLY A 117 -1.59 0.16 8.39
N TRP A 118 -2.47 -0.82 8.12
CA TRP A 118 -2.54 -2.04 8.92
C TRP A 118 -1.24 -2.85 8.88
N VAL A 119 -0.69 -3.10 7.70
CA VAL A 119 0.59 -3.81 7.51
C VAL A 119 1.69 -3.11 8.33
N THR A 120 1.90 -1.80 8.14
CA THR A 120 2.94 -1.07 8.87
C THR A 120 2.74 -1.01 10.38
N SER A 121 1.50 -1.04 10.89
CA SER A 121 1.26 -1.17 12.33
C SER A 121 1.77 -2.51 12.89
N MET A 122 1.58 -3.60 12.14
CA MET A 122 1.98 -4.95 12.54
C MET A 122 3.48 -5.17 12.44
N LEU A 123 4.16 -4.46 11.53
CA LEU A 123 5.61 -4.56 11.32
C LEU A 123 6.44 -4.33 12.59
N THR A 124 5.98 -3.48 13.53
CA THR A 124 6.69 -3.25 14.81
C THR A 124 6.15 -4.08 15.98
N LEU A 125 5.01 -4.76 15.81
CA LEU A 125 4.33 -5.52 16.86
C LEU A 125 4.53 -7.03 16.70
N ASN A 126 4.34 -7.54 15.49
CA ASN A 126 4.50 -8.94 15.15
C ASN A 126 4.75 -9.14 13.64
N ASN A 127 6.00 -9.49 13.31
CA ASN A 127 6.47 -9.74 11.95
C ASN A 127 5.72 -10.85 11.21
N HIS A 128 5.15 -11.85 11.91
CA HIS A 128 4.37 -12.90 11.27
C HIS A 128 3.00 -12.40 10.81
N LEU A 129 2.37 -11.52 11.59
CA LEU A 129 1.09 -10.89 11.23
C LEU A 129 1.27 -9.89 10.08
N ASP A 130 2.39 -9.18 10.05
CA ASP A 130 2.74 -8.27 8.95
C ASP A 130 2.76 -9.00 7.59
N ILE A 131 3.49 -10.12 7.50
CA ILE A 131 3.56 -10.92 6.26
C ILE A 131 2.19 -11.51 5.89
N ALA A 132 1.43 -11.98 6.88
CA ALA A 132 0.10 -12.55 6.63
C ALA A 132 -0.89 -11.50 6.08
N THR A 133 -0.92 -10.30 6.68
CA THR A 133 -1.78 -9.20 6.24
C THR A 133 -1.38 -8.68 4.86
N LEU A 134 -0.07 -8.58 4.58
CA LEU A 134 0.42 -8.26 3.24
C LEU A 134 -0.01 -9.29 2.19
N GLY A 135 0.08 -10.58 2.51
CA GLY A 135 -0.34 -11.67 1.63
C GLY A 135 -1.84 -11.61 1.29
N LEU A 136 -2.68 -11.34 2.29
CA LEU A 136 -4.12 -11.13 2.09
C LEU A 136 -4.40 -9.90 1.23
N TYR A 137 -3.72 -8.79 1.49
CA TYR A 137 -3.87 -7.59 0.68
C TYR A 137 -3.51 -7.84 -0.80
N ILE A 138 -2.40 -8.55 -1.08
CA ILE A 138 -1.99 -8.86 -2.46
C ILE A 138 -3.01 -9.79 -3.14
N SER A 139 -3.53 -10.80 -2.45
CA SER A 139 -4.53 -11.71 -3.04
C SER A 139 -5.86 -11.00 -3.35
N MET A 140 -6.33 -10.12 -2.47
CA MET A 140 -7.57 -9.35 -2.71
C MET A 140 -7.40 -8.31 -3.82
N THR A 141 -6.25 -7.63 -3.89
CA THR A 141 -6.01 -6.63 -4.94
C THR A 141 -5.84 -7.27 -6.31
N THR A 142 -5.10 -8.37 -6.41
CA THR A 142 -4.94 -9.12 -7.67
C THR A 142 -6.27 -9.68 -8.17
N THR A 143 -7.12 -10.19 -7.28
CA THR A 143 -8.47 -10.66 -7.66
C THR A 143 -9.33 -9.51 -8.19
N MET A 144 -9.35 -8.35 -7.53
CA MET A 144 -10.12 -7.20 -8.02
C MET A 144 -9.62 -6.72 -9.39
N PHE A 145 -8.33 -6.44 -9.55
CA PHE A 145 -7.79 -5.98 -10.84
C PHE A 145 -7.92 -7.02 -11.96
N SER A 146 -7.85 -8.32 -11.65
CA SER A 146 -8.06 -9.37 -12.66
C SER A 146 -9.51 -9.40 -13.18
N THR A 147 -10.51 -9.00 -12.37
CA THR A 147 -11.89 -8.85 -12.85
C THR A 147 -12.10 -7.57 -13.69
N MET A 148 -11.37 -6.49 -13.40
CA MET A 148 -11.44 -5.24 -14.15
C MET A 148 -10.82 -5.32 -15.55
N LEU A 149 -9.78 -6.13 -15.70
CA LEU A 149 -9.02 -6.24 -16.95
C LEU A 149 -9.83 -6.72 -18.17
N PRO A 150 -10.61 -7.81 -18.10
CA PRO A 150 -11.40 -8.29 -19.25
C PRO A 150 -12.68 -7.50 -19.47
N THR A 151 -13.15 -6.74 -18.47
CA THR A 151 -14.44 -6.01 -18.51
C THR A 151 -14.28 -4.51 -18.74
N ASP A 152 -13.03 -4.00 -18.82
CA ASP A 152 -12.69 -2.59 -18.99
C ASP A 152 -13.41 -1.62 -18.02
N MET A 153 -13.77 -2.09 -16.82
CA MET A 153 -14.47 -1.29 -15.81
C MET A 153 -13.56 -0.19 -15.24
N LYS A 154 -14.01 1.06 -15.33
CA LYS A 154 -13.27 2.23 -14.79
C LYS A 154 -14.02 2.91 -13.65
N SER A 155 -15.35 2.83 -13.64
CA SER A 155 -16.22 3.48 -12.68
C SER A 155 -17.21 2.51 -12.03
N LEU A 156 -17.78 2.91 -10.89
CA LEU A 156 -18.87 2.20 -10.23
C LEU A 156 -20.11 2.04 -11.12
N LYS A 157 -20.28 2.88 -12.15
CA LYS A 157 -21.41 2.73 -13.08
C LYS A 157 -21.21 1.51 -13.99
N ASP A 158 -19.97 1.21 -14.36
CA ASP A 158 -19.66 0.13 -15.29
C ASP A 158 -19.98 -1.24 -14.67
N THR A 159 -19.85 -1.39 -13.34
CA THR A 159 -20.21 -2.62 -12.61
C THR A 159 -21.71 -2.94 -12.71
N THR A 160 -22.56 -1.92 -12.76
CA THR A 160 -24.02 -2.11 -12.93
C THR A 160 -24.38 -2.58 -14.33
N THR A 161 -23.56 -2.23 -15.33
CA THR A 161 -23.78 -2.62 -16.74
C THR A 161 -23.18 -3.98 -17.09
N THR A 162 -22.20 -4.47 -16.33
CA THR A 162 -21.59 -5.80 -16.55
C THR A 162 -22.38 -6.94 -15.92
N TRP A 163 -23.24 -6.65 -14.92
CA TRP A 163 -24.15 -7.62 -14.28
C TRP A 163 -24.93 -8.53 -15.25
N PRO A 164 -25.67 -8.00 -16.24
CA PRO A 164 -26.45 -8.86 -17.13
C PRO A 164 -25.60 -9.68 -18.10
N ALA A 165 -24.36 -9.24 -18.39
CA ALA A 165 -23.48 -9.89 -19.36
C ALA A 165 -22.61 -10.99 -18.74
N MET A 166 -22.13 -10.80 -17.51
CA MET A 166 -21.23 -11.74 -16.83
C MET A 166 -21.57 -11.86 -15.32
N PRO A 167 -22.65 -12.56 -14.94
CA PRO A 167 -23.05 -12.71 -13.54
C PRO A 167 -21.96 -13.25 -12.58
N PRO A 168 -21.11 -14.23 -12.98
CA PRO A 168 -20.07 -14.75 -12.10
C PRO A 168 -19.01 -13.71 -11.71
N THR A 169 -18.70 -12.75 -12.60
CA THR A 169 -17.70 -11.72 -12.30
C THR A 169 -18.23 -10.68 -11.32
N MET A 170 -19.55 -10.43 -11.30
CA MET A 170 -20.12 -9.57 -10.26
C MET A 170 -20.05 -10.23 -8.88
N LEU A 171 -20.29 -11.55 -8.79
CA LEU A 171 -20.18 -12.26 -7.52
C LEU A 171 -18.76 -12.16 -6.97
N THR A 172 -17.74 -12.32 -7.82
CA THR A 172 -16.34 -12.17 -7.38
C THR A 172 -16.01 -10.73 -7.00
N ILE A 173 -16.53 -9.72 -7.71
CA ILE A 173 -16.39 -8.31 -7.32
C ILE A 173 -17.04 -8.04 -5.96
N LEU A 174 -18.25 -8.55 -5.72
CA LEU A 174 -18.94 -8.35 -4.45
C LEU A 174 -18.16 -8.98 -3.29
N LEU A 175 -17.75 -10.24 -3.43
CA LEU A 175 -17.00 -10.95 -2.40
C LEU A 175 -15.65 -10.27 -2.10
N THR A 176 -14.96 -9.79 -3.14
CA THR A 176 -13.69 -9.07 -2.97
C THR A 176 -13.88 -7.70 -2.34
N LEU A 177 -14.93 -6.94 -2.70
CA LEU A 177 -15.20 -5.64 -2.07
C LEU A 177 -15.56 -5.77 -0.59
N ILE A 178 -16.31 -6.81 -0.21
CA ILE A 178 -16.63 -7.10 1.20
C ILE A 178 -15.37 -7.52 1.97
N SER A 179 -14.42 -8.21 1.33
CA SER A 179 -13.17 -8.60 2.00
C SER A 179 -12.11 -7.48 2.02
N LEU A 180 -12.24 -6.46 1.16
CA LEU A 180 -11.36 -5.29 1.09
C LEU A 180 -11.71 -4.21 2.11
N GLY A 181 -12.98 -4.11 2.51
CA GLY A 181 -13.48 -3.19 3.54
C GLY A 181 -13.26 -3.72 4.95
#